data_AF-A0A259S465-F1
#
_entry.id   AF-A0A259S465-F1
#
_cell.length_a   1.000
_cell.length_b   1.000
_cell.length_c   1.000
_cell.angle_alpha   90.00
_cell.angle_beta   90.00
_cell.angle_gamma   90.00
#
_symmetry.space_group_name_H-M   'P 1'
#
loop_
_entity.id
_entity.type
_entity.pdbx_description
1 polymer ?
#
loop_
_entity_poly.entity_id
_entity_poly.type
_entity_poly.pdbx_seq_one_letter_code
_entity_poly.pdbx_strand_id
1 'polypeptide(L)'
;IGDFNEWWPGPGTLRSLHQSFRRLNTPASFPAHRPFMALDAIWLAGAIEFIRQDAIDHPLVRIASDHRPIRAQIVLFDTSKLGSHA
;
A
#
# COMPACT_ATOMS: atom_id res chain seq x y z
N ILE A 1 -0.13 -6.57 0.73
CA ILE A 1 -0.55 -5.70 -0.39
C ILE A 1 -1.83 -6.29 -0.95
N GLY A 2 -2.80 -5.47 -1.32
CA GLY A 2 -4.01 -5.94 -1.99
C GLY A 2 -5.15 -4.95 -1.89
N ASP A 3 -6.30 -5.38 -2.38
CA ASP A 3 -7.58 -4.68 -2.23
C ASP A 3 -8.15 -4.95 -0.83
N PHE A 4 -8.26 -3.89 -0.03
CA PHE A 4 -8.84 -3.94 1.31
C PHE A 4 -10.32 -3.52 1.31
N ASN A 5 -10.79 -2.96 0.19
CA ASN A 5 -12.13 -2.44 0.00
C ASN A 5 -12.61 -1.54 1.16
N GLU A 6 -11.67 -0.78 1.75
CA GLU A 6 -11.93 0.06 2.91
C GLU A 6 -12.19 1.49 2.44
N TRP A 7 -13.47 1.82 2.38
CA TRP A 7 -14.01 3.09 1.91
C TRP A 7 -14.34 4.07 3.05
N TRP A 8 -14.32 3.62 4.31
CA TRP A 8 -14.61 4.42 5.50
C TRP A 8 -13.58 4.20 6.63
N PRO A 9 -13.00 5.24 7.24
CA PRO A 9 -12.10 5.10 8.37
C PRO A 9 -12.94 4.85 9.65
N GLY A 10 -13.08 3.58 10.04
CA GLY A 10 -13.81 3.18 11.25
C GLY A 10 -13.18 1.98 11.94
N PRO A 11 -13.63 1.61 13.16
CA PRO A 11 -13.17 0.40 13.86
C PRO A 11 -13.77 -0.84 13.18
N GLY A 12 -13.29 -1.15 11.98
CA GLY A 12 -13.71 -2.27 11.17
C GLY A 12 -12.83 -3.51 11.34
N THR A 13 -13.10 -4.51 10.50
CA THR A 13 -12.43 -5.82 10.43
C THR A 13 -10.91 -5.75 10.32
N LEU A 14 -10.35 -4.61 9.91
CA LEU A 14 -8.93 -4.37 9.72
C LEU A 14 -8.22 -3.77 10.95
N ARG A 15 -8.92 -3.56 12.08
CA ARG A 15 -8.35 -2.96 13.29
C ARG A 15 -7.08 -3.68 13.79
N SER A 16 -7.05 -5.00 13.75
CA SER A 16 -5.88 -5.80 14.14
C SER A 16 -4.68 -5.53 13.23
N LEU A 17 -4.92 -5.38 11.92
CA LEU A 17 -3.86 -5.02 10.97
C LEU A 17 -3.30 -3.63 11.27
N HIS A 18 -4.15 -2.66 11.63
CA HIS A 18 -3.71 -1.30 11.99
C HIS A 18 -2.79 -1.26 13.21
N GLN A 19 -2.83 -2.28 14.08
CA GLN A 19 -1.96 -2.37 15.25
C GLN A 19 -0.56 -2.90 14.89
N SER A 20 -0.46 -3.75 13.88
CA SER A 20 0.78 -4.47 13.57
C SER A 20 1.51 -3.93 12.33
N PHE A 21 0.81 -3.18 11.49
CA PHE A 21 1.33 -2.73 10.20
C PHE A 21 1.06 -1.24 9.97
N ARG A 22 2.04 -0.56 9.39
CA ARG A 22 1.91 0.80 8.89
C ARG A 22 1.31 0.78 7.48
N ARG A 23 0.07 1.23 7.34
CA ARG A 23 -0.57 1.46 6.03
C ARG A 23 0.11 2.63 5.31
N LEU A 24 0.52 2.44 4.05
CA LEU A 24 0.99 3.53 3.19
C LEU A 24 -0.20 4.36 2.69
N ASN A 25 0.01 5.66 2.52
CA ASN A 25 -1.00 6.57 1.97
C ASN A 25 -1.14 6.40 0.45
N THR A 26 -1.79 5.33 0.00
CA THR A 26 -1.85 4.92 -1.40
C THR A 26 -2.65 5.88 -2.29
N PRO A 27 -2.22 6.09 -3.55
CA PRO A 27 -3.01 6.86 -4.51
C PRO A 27 -4.34 6.17 -4.78
N ALA A 28 -5.33 6.94 -5.22
CA ALA A 28 -6.59 6.37 -5.69
C ALA A 28 -6.32 5.42 -6.88
N SER A 29 -6.79 4.19 -6.74
CA SER A 29 -6.65 3.12 -7.73
C SER A 29 -7.98 2.79 -8.41
N PHE A 30 -9.10 3.10 -7.76
CA PHE A 30 -10.44 2.75 -8.21
C PHE A 30 -11.34 4.01 -8.38
N PRO A 31 -12.22 4.03 -9.39
CA PRO A 31 -12.23 3.18 -10.58
C PRO A 31 -11.12 3.56 -11.57
N ALA A 32 -10.62 2.61 -12.36
CA ALA A 32 -9.41 2.78 -13.17
C ALA A 32 -9.49 3.92 -14.19
N HIS A 33 -10.68 4.21 -14.71
CA HIS A 33 -10.88 5.27 -15.70
C HIS A 33 -10.91 6.68 -15.06
N ARG A 34 -11.33 6.80 -13.80
CA ARG A 34 -11.43 8.07 -13.04
C ARG A 34 -11.18 7.78 -11.56
N PRO A 35 -9.93 7.61 -11.13
CA PRO A 35 -9.63 7.15 -9.79
C PRO A 35 -9.98 8.22 -8.75
N PHE A 36 -10.79 7.84 -7.77
CA PHE A 36 -11.11 8.68 -6.61
C PHE A 36 -11.17 7.91 -5.29
N MET A 37 -11.11 6.58 -5.32
CA MET A 37 -11.04 5.72 -4.13
C MET A 37 -9.69 4.97 -4.08
N ALA A 38 -9.09 4.91 -2.89
CA ALA A 38 -7.86 4.18 -2.61
C ALA A 38 -8.17 2.85 -1.90
N LEU A 39 -8.81 1.93 -2.63
CA LEU A 39 -9.23 0.62 -2.11
C LEU A 39 -8.03 -0.35 -1.99
N ASP A 40 -7.08 -0.22 -2.91
CA ASP A 40 -5.81 -0.93 -2.83
C ASP A 40 -4.86 -0.27 -1.84
N ALA A 41 -4.24 -1.06 -0.97
CA ALA A 41 -3.25 -0.59 -0.03
C ALA A 41 -2.01 -1.48 0.07
N ILE A 42 -0.89 -0.84 0.38
CA ILE A 42 0.36 -1.50 0.79
C ILE A 42 0.56 -1.19 2.25
N TRP A 43 0.84 -2.24 3.02
CA TRP A 43 1.05 -2.17 4.45
C TRP A 43 2.43 -2.75 4.75
N LEU A 44 3.20 -2.05 5.57
CA LEU A 44 4.58 -2.39 5.88
C LEU A 44 4.72 -2.73 7.36
N ALA A 45 5.61 -3.67 7.67
CA ALA A 45 6.05 -3.97 9.04
C ALA A 45 7.52 -4.40 9.02
N GLY A 46 8.19 -4.30 10.18
CA GLY A 46 9.60 -4.63 10.33
C GLY A 46 10.53 -3.56 9.76
N ALA A 47 11.75 -3.98 9.42
CA ALA A 47 12.84 -3.09 9.05
C ALA A 47 12.78 -2.72 7.57
N ILE A 48 11.71 -1.99 7.19
CA ILE A 48 11.44 -1.58 5.81
C ILE A 48 11.32 -0.06 5.73
N GLU A 49 12.13 0.56 4.87
CA GLU A 49 11.99 1.97 4.50
C GLU A 49 11.12 2.10 3.25
N PHE A 50 10.18 3.04 3.28
CA PHE A 50 9.37 3.39 2.13
C PHE A 50 10.06 4.50 1.33
N ILE A 51 10.23 4.31 0.03
CA ILE A 51 10.87 5.31 -0.85
C ILE A 51 9.82 6.11 -1.62
N ARG A 52 8.99 5.42 -2.40
CA ARG A 52 7.93 6.05 -3.21
C ARG A 52 6.89 5.03 -3.64
N GLN A 53 5.74 5.53 -4.08
CA GLN A 53 4.71 4.71 -4.72
C GLN A 53 3.99 5.49 -5.81
N ASP A 54 3.38 4.74 -6.71
CA ASP A 54 2.59 5.26 -7.80
C ASP A 54 1.46 4.27 -8.17
N ALA A 55 0.38 4.80 -8.75
CA ALA A 55 -0.60 3.99 -9.47
C ALA A 55 -0.19 3.96 -10.95
N ILE A 56 -0.20 2.77 -11.55
CA ILE A 56 0.15 2.61 -12.96
C ILE A 56 -1.01 3.14 -13.81
N ASP A 57 -0.81 4.30 -14.43
CA ASP A 57 -1.77 4.89 -15.36
C ASP A 57 -1.39 4.59 -16.81
N HIS A 58 -1.96 3.52 -17.36
CA HIS A 58 -1.73 3.11 -18.73
C HIS A 58 -3.06 2.73 -19.42
N PRO A 59 -3.27 3.03 -20.71
CA PRO A 59 -4.52 2.69 -21.41
C PRO A 59 -4.90 1.20 -21.30
N LEU A 60 -3.93 0.29 -21.40
CA LEU A 60 -4.18 -1.15 -21.25
C LEU A 60 -4.66 -1.53 -19.84
N VAL A 61 -4.19 -0.85 -18.80
CA VAL A 61 -4.65 -1.11 -17.41
C VAL A 61 -6.14 -0.81 -17.29
N ARG A 62 -6.59 0.31 -17.85
CA ARG A 62 -8.00 0.76 -17.78
C ARG A 62 -8.96 -0.17 -18.53
N ILE A 63 -8.45 -0.96 -19.49
CA ILE A 63 -9.22 -1.97 -20.23
C ILE A 63 -9.19 -3.30 -19.49
N ALA A 64 -8.04 -3.66 -18.92
CA ALA A 64 -7.82 -4.97 -18.30
C ALA A 64 -8.46 -5.09 -16.91
N SER A 65 -8.64 -3.98 -16.19
CA SER A 65 -9.19 -3.97 -14.83
C SER A 65 -9.93 -2.66 -14.53
N ASP A 66 -10.86 -2.74 -13.60
CA ASP A 66 -11.52 -1.62 -12.93
C ASP A 66 -10.64 -0.99 -11.84
N HIS A 67 -9.49 -1.57 -11.50
CA HIS A 67 -8.47 -1.02 -10.61
C HIS A 67 -7.17 -0.68 -11.36
N ARG A 68 -6.49 0.38 -10.93
CA ARG A 68 -5.10 0.66 -11.33
C ARG A 68 -4.14 -0.08 -10.39
N PRO A 69 -3.17 -0.86 -10.90
CA PRO A 69 -2.14 -1.45 -10.05
C PRO A 69 -1.38 -0.37 -9.26
N ILE A 70 -1.23 -0.59 -7.97
CA ILE A 70 -0.34 0.21 -7.13
C ILE A 70 1.04 -0.44 -7.05
N ARG A 71 2.08 0.37 -7.16
CA ARG A 71 3.47 -0.05 -7.06
C ARG A 71 4.17 0.77 -6.00
N ALA A 72 4.99 0.13 -5.17
CA ALA A 72 5.88 0.82 -4.24
C ALA A 72 7.33 0.38 -4.41
N GLN A 73 8.24 1.30 -4.15
CA GLN A 73 9.66 1.04 -3.98
C GLN A 73 9.98 1.14 -2.49
N ILE A 74 10.71 0.14 -2.00
CA ILE A 74 11.10 0.00 -0.60
C ILE A 74 12.57 -0.39 -0.51
N VAL A 75 13.18 -0.14 0.65
CA VAL A 75 14.51 -0.64 1.00
C VAL A 75 14.38 -1.50 2.25
N LEU A 76 15.10 -2.62 2.27
CA LEU A 76 15.24 -3.45 3.45
C LEU A 76 16.41 -2.90 4.26
N PHE A 77 16.18 -2.59 5.54
CA PHE A 77 17.29 -2.35 6.44
C PHE A 77 17.96 -3.67 6.77
N ASP A 78 19.29 -3.65 6.74
CA ASP A 78 20.08 -4.75 7.25
C ASP A 78 20.05 -4.71 8.79
N THR A 79 19.16 -5.51 9.37
CA THR A 79 19.03 -5.63 10.83
C THR A 79 20.23 -6.31 11.49
N SER A 80 21.13 -6.95 10.71
CA SER A 80 22.38 -7.49 11.27
C SER A 80 23.35 -6.37 11.70
N LYS A 81 23.17 -5.14 11.21
CA LYS A 81 23.97 -3.96 11.59
C LYS A 81 23.43 -3.20 12.82
N LEU A 82 22.25 -3.57 13.31
CA LEU A 82 21.63 -2.95 14.50
C LEU A 82 21.99 -3.67 15.81
N GLY A 83 22.76 -4.77 15.76
CA GLY A 83 23.20 -5.54 16.93
C GLY A 83 24.73 -5.62 17.06
N SER A 84 25.33 -4.65 17.76
CA SER A 84 26.69 -4.77 18.33
C SER A 84 26.94 -3.86 19.56
N HIS A 85 25.91 -3.20 20.10
CA HIS A 85 26.04 -2.40 21.31
C HIS A 85 24.83 -2.59 22.22
N ALA A 86 24.84 -3.70 22.96
CA ALA A 86 24.13 -3.88 24.22
C ALA A 86 24.96 -4.84 25.09
#